data_AF-A0A6N7IKN0-F1
#
_entry.id   AF-A0A6N7IKN0-F1
#
_cell.length_a   1.000
_cell.length_b   1.000
_cell.length_c   1.000
_cell.angle_alpha   90.00
_cell.angle_beta   90.00
_cell.angle_gamma   90.00
#
_symmetry.space_group_name_H-M   'P 1'
#
loop_
_entity.id
_entity.type
_entity.pdbx_description
1 polymer ?
#
loop_
_entity_poly.entity_id
_entity_poly.type
_entity_poly.pdbx_seq_one_letter_code
_entity_poly.pdbx_strand_id
1 'polypeptide(L)'
;MVTFADLRDAKPDQLAGAAQTWEQRAKDAGRRAEEMQSDVLDVLKEWSGPASREAMEKLKSLTEELTDARKAMLGVSDALEQAGRDIGMAKAELNGALQYASGKGLTVEDDGSVSWFDWNPLEWAKDETAADHASELIEAAVRRATEADEKAAAYLKWAHREAVNDPKIPLADYRPYGTQDPTDRDHDVRDQAEWLPLGAKIKGWENAEALLRHWLAGSGETYQVDVKEMLNELPSFRKQVEAIVAANKGQGEFNSGWQQTRAHEDESLDYYYALNGFQYRVTGESVVVNGQEQTTYNVEVAKTYNFAANPGEQQRNDFEYEKFGIKFLDIPQKDLAHLHTTGLARDFDVEGKAEFTK
;
A
#
# COMPACT_ATOMS: atom_id res chain seq x y z
N MET A 1 -17.73 -9.14 5.59
CA MET A 1 -18.31 -10.37 5.01
C MET A 1 -19.62 -10.04 4.35
N VAL A 2 -19.71 -10.31 3.05
CA VAL A 2 -20.86 -10.03 2.19
C VAL A 2 -21.82 -11.22 2.26
N THR A 3 -23.13 -10.97 2.36
CA THR A 3 -24.16 -12.03 2.33
C THR A 3 -24.70 -12.26 0.91
N PHE A 4 -25.44 -13.34 0.70
CA PHE A 4 -26.18 -13.57 -0.54
C PHE A 4 -27.08 -12.38 -0.92
N ALA A 5 -27.85 -11.87 0.05
CA ALA A 5 -28.74 -10.74 -0.16
C ALA A 5 -27.96 -9.46 -0.53
N ASP A 6 -26.83 -9.20 0.13
CA ASP A 6 -25.96 -8.07 -0.19
C ASP A 6 -25.47 -8.13 -1.64
N LEU A 7 -24.98 -9.31 -2.09
CA LEU A 7 -24.49 -9.49 -3.47
C LEU A 7 -25.63 -9.40 -4.51
N ARG A 8 -26.78 -10.01 -4.21
CA ARG A 8 -27.98 -9.94 -5.06
C ARG A 8 -28.42 -8.50 -5.27
N ASP A 9 -28.38 -7.69 -4.23
CA ASP A 9 -28.89 -6.33 -4.23
C ASP A 9 -27.79 -5.28 -4.54
N ALA A 10 -26.52 -5.70 -4.63
CA ALA A 10 -25.37 -4.85 -4.91
C ALA A 10 -25.53 -4.04 -6.20
N LYS A 11 -24.99 -2.82 -6.22
CA LYS A 11 -25.03 -1.93 -7.39
C LYS A 11 -23.61 -1.55 -7.83
N PRO A 12 -22.91 -2.45 -8.54
CA PRO A 12 -21.52 -2.20 -8.94
C PRO A 12 -21.34 -0.91 -9.74
N ASP A 13 -22.32 -0.52 -10.57
CA ASP A 13 -22.30 0.71 -11.34
C ASP A 13 -22.24 1.98 -10.47
N GLN A 14 -22.75 1.93 -9.23
CA GLN A 14 -22.63 3.05 -8.29
C GLN A 14 -21.20 3.23 -7.80
N LEU A 15 -20.43 2.14 -7.67
CA LEU A 15 -19.00 2.21 -7.34
C LEU A 15 -18.21 2.81 -8.52
N ALA A 16 -18.53 2.42 -9.76
CA ALA A 16 -17.93 3.02 -10.94
C ALA A 16 -18.25 4.53 -11.07
N GLY A 17 -19.50 4.93 -10.79
CA GLY A 17 -19.88 6.34 -10.75
C GLY A 17 -19.17 7.14 -9.64
N ALA A 18 -18.95 6.52 -8.48
CA ALA A 18 -18.16 7.11 -7.41
C ALA A 18 -16.68 7.24 -7.80
N ALA A 19 -16.09 6.24 -8.44
CA ALA A 19 -14.72 6.27 -8.97
C ALA A 19 -14.52 7.47 -9.91
N GLN A 20 -15.38 7.62 -10.91
CA GLN A 20 -15.35 8.76 -11.85
C GLN A 20 -15.43 10.12 -11.15
N THR A 21 -16.21 10.20 -10.06
CA THR A 21 -16.31 11.43 -9.26
C THR A 21 -14.97 11.75 -8.59
N TRP A 22 -14.30 10.74 -8.01
CA TRP A 22 -12.98 10.90 -7.41
C TRP A 22 -11.90 11.24 -8.45
N GLU A 23 -11.92 10.59 -9.61
CA GLU A 23 -11.02 10.90 -10.72
C GLU A 23 -11.18 12.37 -11.16
N GLN A 24 -12.42 12.85 -11.26
CA GLN A 24 -12.68 14.25 -11.63
C GLN A 24 -12.15 15.23 -10.56
N ARG A 25 -12.28 14.90 -9.27
CA ARG A 25 -11.69 15.70 -8.19
C ARG A 25 -10.17 15.69 -8.24
N ALA A 26 -9.56 14.56 -8.56
CA ALA A 26 -8.11 14.45 -8.73
C ALA A 26 -7.61 15.34 -9.88
N LYS A 27 -8.33 15.37 -11.00
CA LYS A 27 -8.06 16.27 -12.14
C LYS A 27 -8.14 17.75 -11.72
N ASP A 28 -9.18 18.12 -10.95
CA ASP A 28 -9.32 19.48 -10.45
C ASP A 28 -8.20 19.88 -9.48
N ALA A 29 -7.78 18.99 -8.59
CA ALA A 29 -6.65 19.21 -7.68
C ALA A 29 -5.34 19.39 -8.45
N GLY A 30 -5.08 18.53 -9.44
CA GLY A 30 -3.90 18.62 -10.31
C GLY A 30 -3.84 19.93 -11.07
N ARG A 31 -4.95 20.33 -11.70
CA ARG A 31 -5.03 21.61 -12.41
C ARG A 31 -4.75 22.80 -11.48
N ARG A 32 -5.27 22.79 -10.26
CA ARG A 32 -4.99 23.86 -9.28
C ARG A 32 -3.53 23.89 -8.84
N ALA A 33 -2.89 22.73 -8.68
CA ALA A 33 -1.47 22.66 -8.38
C ALA A 33 -0.62 23.22 -9.54
N GLU A 34 -0.98 22.88 -10.78
CA GLU A 34 -0.35 23.40 -11.99
C GLU A 34 -0.52 24.92 -12.11
N GLU A 35 -1.75 25.44 -11.95
CA GLU A 35 -2.04 26.88 -11.94
C GLU A 35 -1.27 27.61 -10.83
N MET A 36 -1.17 27.04 -9.63
CA MET A 36 -0.38 27.62 -8.53
C MET A 36 1.11 27.70 -8.90
N GLN A 37 1.64 26.66 -9.55
CA GLN A 37 3.02 26.62 -9.98
C GLN A 37 3.32 27.63 -11.09
N SER A 38 2.52 27.63 -12.16
CA SER A 38 2.79 28.47 -13.35
C SER A 38 2.39 29.92 -13.18
N ASP A 39 1.28 30.19 -12.51
CA ASP A 39 0.68 31.54 -12.52
C ASP A 39 1.07 32.34 -11.29
N VAL A 40 1.44 31.66 -10.21
CA VAL A 40 1.79 32.30 -8.94
C VAL A 40 3.27 32.12 -8.63
N LEU A 41 3.74 30.88 -8.44
CA LEU A 41 5.11 30.63 -8.01
C LEU A 41 6.15 31.10 -9.02
N ASP A 42 5.91 30.88 -10.33
CA ASP A 42 6.84 31.32 -11.36
C ASP A 42 6.91 32.85 -11.49
N VAL A 43 5.80 33.56 -11.29
CA VAL A 43 5.75 35.03 -11.29
C VAL A 43 6.46 35.59 -10.05
N LEU A 44 6.31 34.95 -8.89
CA LEU A 44 6.92 35.39 -7.64
C LEU A 44 8.44 35.23 -7.58
N LYS A 45 9.06 34.48 -8.51
CA LYS A 45 10.53 34.33 -8.59
C LYS A 45 11.26 35.67 -8.78
N GLU A 46 10.61 36.63 -9.44
CA GLU A 46 11.14 37.98 -9.64
C GLU A 46 11.03 38.86 -8.39
N TRP A 47 10.27 38.42 -7.37
CA TRP A 47 10.02 39.18 -6.15
C TRP A 47 11.01 38.81 -5.05
N SER A 48 11.68 39.80 -4.47
CA SER A 48 12.76 39.60 -3.50
C SER A 48 12.40 40.12 -2.11
N GLY A 49 13.02 39.54 -1.08
CA GLY A 49 12.89 39.95 0.32
C GLY A 49 12.35 38.84 1.24
N PRO A 50 12.30 39.08 2.56
CA PRO A 50 11.82 38.10 3.54
C PRO A 50 10.37 37.65 3.30
N ALA A 51 9.45 38.59 3.05
CA ALA A 51 8.04 38.27 2.82
C ALA A 51 7.80 37.43 1.55
N SER A 52 8.57 37.68 0.48
CA SER A 52 8.50 36.88 -0.74
C SER A 52 8.93 35.43 -0.49
N ARG A 53 10.00 35.22 0.31
CA ARG A 53 10.47 33.87 0.66
C ARG A 53 9.44 33.08 1.46
N GLU A 54 8.87 33.68 2.49
CA GLU A 54 7.84 33.05 3.32
C GLU A 54 6.59 32.72 2.48
N ALA A 55 6.15 33.63 1.61
CA ALA A 55 5.05 33.38 0.69
C ALA A 55 5.36 32.22 -0.29
N MET A 56 6.56 32.20 -0.89
CA MET A 56 6.98 31.12 -1.79
C MET A 56 7.04 29.77 -1.08
N GLU A 57 7.56 29.69 0.14
CA GLU A 57 7.59 28.46 0.93
C GLU A 57 6.17 27.97 1.22
N LYS A 58 5.27 28.86 1.65
CA LYS A 58 3.88 28.48 1.94
C LYS A 58 3.13 28.01 0.69
N LEU A 59 3.33 28.68 -0.45
CA LEU A 59 2.68 28.33 -1.70
C LEU A 59 3.23 27.02 -2.30
N LYS A 60 4.54 26.75 -2.14
CA LYS A 60 5.13 25.45 -2.50
C LYS A 60 4.52 24.32 -1.67
N SER A 61 4.46 24.50 -0.35
CA SER A 61 3.82 23.54 0.57
C SER A 61 2.36 23.27 0.16
N LEU A 62 1.58 24.31 -0.17
CA LEU A 62 0.20 24.12 -0.66
C LEU A 62 0.13 23.39 -2.01
N THR A 63 1.10 23.62 -2.90
CA THR A 63 1.19 22.95 -4.21
C THR A 63 1.50 21.46 -4.03
N GLU A 64 2.39 21.13 -3.10
CA GLU A 64 2.71 19.77 -2.69
C GLU A 64 1.48 19.08 -2.08
N GLU A 65 0.79 19.73 -1.14
CA GLU A 65 -0.46 19.23 -0.55
C GLU A 65 -1.54 18.92 -1.61
N LEU A 66 -1.73 19.81 -2.60
CA LEU A 66 -2.68 19.58 -3.71
C LEU A 66 -2.25 18.40 -4.60
N THR A 67 -0.95 18.23 -4.80
CA THR A 67 -0.38 17.12 -5.59
C THR A 67 -0.58 15.80 -4.86
N ASP A 68 -0.38 15.75 -3.56
CA ASP A 68 -0.60 14.55 -2.75
C ASP A 68 -2.09 14.22 -2.60
N ALA A 69 -2.94 15.23 -2.43
CA ALA A 69 -4.39 15.07 -2.47
C ALA A 69 -4.84 14.46 -3.80
N ARG A 70 -4.30 14.92 -4.94
CA ARG A 70 -4.56 14.32 -6.25
C ARG A 70 -4.21 12.83 -6.27
N LYS A 71 -3.03 12.44 -5.78
CA LYS A 71 -2.60 11.03 -5.77
C LYS A 71 -3.55 10.18 -4.91
N ALA A 72 -3.90 10.65 -3.73
CA ALA A 72 -4.84 9.96 -2.84
C ALA A 72 -6.22 9.79 -3.51
N MET A 73 -6.74 10.83 -4.17
CA MET A 73 -8.00 10.78 -4.91
C MET A 73 -7.98 9.78 -6.07
N LEU A 74 -6.86 9.69 -6.82
CA LEU A 74 -6.69 8.68 -7.87
C LEU A 74 -6.67 7.27 -7.27
N GLY A 75 -5.98 7.07 -6.16
CA GLY A 75 -5.99 5.79 -5.46
C GLY A 75 -7.39 5.36 -5.06
N VAL A 76 -8.19 6.26 -4.48
CA VAL A 76 -9.59 5.98 -4.14
C VAL A 76 -10.41 5.65 -5.39
N SER A 77 -10.21 6.36 -6.49
CA SER A 77 -10.87 6.08 -7.77
C SER A 77 -10.55 4.65 -8.24
N ASP A 78 -9.28 4.27 -8.30
CA ASP A 78 -8.83 2.97 -8.79
C ASP A 78 -9.39 1.83 -7.92
N ALA A 79 -9.39 1.99 -6.60
CA ALA A 79 -9.94 1.01 -5.67
C ALA A 79 -11.45 0.81 -5.85
N LEU A 80 -12.21 1.91 -6.02
CA LEU A 80 -13.65 1.85 -6.27
C LEU A 80 -13.96 1.22 -7.64
N GLU A 81 -13.17 1.52 -8.66
CA GLU A 81 -13.34 0.94 -9.99
C GLU A 81 -13.07 -0.57 -9.99
N GLN A 82 -11.96 -0.99 -9.36
CA GLN A 82 -11.63 -2.40 -9.19
C GLN A 82 -12.72 -3.15 -8.40
N ALA A 83 -13.18 -2.58 -7.28
CA ALA A 83 -14.27 -3.14 -6.49
C ALA A 83 -15.56 -3.27 -7.32
N GLY A 84 -15.90 -2.23 -8.09
CA GLY A 84 -17.04 -2.25 -9.01
C GLY A 84 -16.94 -3.38 -10.04
N ARG A 85 -15.78 -3.58 -10.66
CA ARG A 85 -15.55 -4.70 -11.60
C ARG A 85 -15.68 -6.05 -10.91
N ASP A 86 -15.02 -6.25 -9.78
CA ASP A 86 -14.98 -7.55 -9.09
C ASP A 86 -16.34 -7.95 -8.51
N ILE A 87 -17.05 -7.02 -7.88
CA ILE A 87 -18.42 -7.25 -7.40
C ILE A 87 -19.37 -7.44 -8.58
N GLY A 88 -19.17 -6.72 -9.69
CA GLY A 88 -19.92 -6.93 -10.93
C GLY A 88 -19.78 -8.33 -11.49
N MET A 89 -18.55 -8.87 -11.52
CA MET A 89 -18.29 -10.26 -11.92
C MET A 89 -18.94 -11.26 -10.95
N ALA A 90 -18.74 -11.09 -9.65
CA ALA A 90 -19.37 -11.95 -8.64
C ALA A 90 -20.91 -11.95 -8.74
N LYS A 91 -21.51 -10.79 -9.02
CA LYS A 91 -22.95 -10.68 -9.25
C LYS A 91 -23.40 -11.38 -10.54
N ALA A 92 -22.61 -11.31 -11.61
CA ALA A 92 -22.89 -12.04 -12.84
C ALA A 92 -22.81 -13.57 -12.62
N GLU A 93 -21.82 -14.04 -11.87
CA GLU A 93 -21.68 -15.44 -11.45
C GLU A 93 -22.90 -15.89 -10.63
N LEU A 94 -23.31 -15.08 -9.64
CA LEU A 94 -24.52 -15.35 -8.84
C LEU A 94 -25.77 -15.48 -9.71
N ASN A 95 -25.99 -14.55 -10.64
CA ASN A 95 -27.13 -14.62 -11.55
C ASN A 95 -27.09 -15.88 -12.43
N GLY A 96 -25.90 -16.31 -12.85
CA GLY A 96 -25.71 -17.58 -13.56
C GLY A 96 -26.09 -18.79 -12.71
N ALA A 97 -25.69 -18.80 -11.44
CA ALA A 97 -26.06 -19.85 -10.48
C ALA A 97 -27.58 -19.92 -10.25
N LEU A 98 -28.25 -18.76 -10.10
CA LEU A 98 -29.71 -18.67 -9.96
C LEU A 98 -30.45 -19.17 -11.21
N GLN A 99 -29.94 -18.85 -12.40
CA GLN A 99 -30.49 -19.36 -13.67
C GLN A 99 -30.30 -20.89 -13.79
N TYR A 100 -29.13 -21.40 -13.39
CA TYR A 100 -28.88 -22.83 -13.34
C TYR A 100 -29.88 -23.55 -12.40
N ALA A 101 -30.03 -23.04 -11.17
CA ALA A 101 -30.94 -23.61 -10.17
C ALA A 101 -32.39 -23.63 -10.68
N SER A 102 -32.87 -22.49 -11.21
CA SER A 102 -34.21 -22.38 -11.79
C SER A 102 -34.41 -23.33 -12.98
N GLY A 103 -33.41 -23.48 -13.85
CA GLY A 103 -33.43 -24.42 -14.97
C GLY A 103 -33.48 -25.90 -14.57
N LYS A 104 -33.11 -26.21 -13.32
CA LYS A 104 -33.22 -27.54 -12.70
C LYS A 104 -34.48 -27.72 -11.87
N GLY A 105 -35.35 -26.72 -11.77
CA GLY A 105 -36.55 -26.77 -10.93
C GLY A 105 -36.26 -26.64 -9.43
N LEU A 106 -35.08 -26.14 -9.07
CA LEU A 106 -34.69 -25.88 -7.69
C LEU A 106 -35.22 -24.51 -7.24
N THR A 107 -35.51 -24.40 -5.95
CA THR A 107 -35.89 -23.15 -5.29
C THR A 107 -34.69 -22.62 -4.54
N VAL A 108 -34.36 -21.34 -4.75
CA VAL A 108 -33.33 -20.64 -3.97
C VAL A 108 -34.04 -19.62 -3.08
N GLU A 109 -33.86 -19.74 -1.77
CA GLU A 109 -34.46 -18.85 -0.78
C GLU A 109 -33.68 -17.53 -0.67
N ASP A 110 -34.25 -16.57 0.06
CA ASP A 110 -33.66 -15.23 0.24
C ASP A 110 -32.30 -15.21 0.97
N ASP A 111 -31.95 -16.29 1.68
CA ASP A 111 -30.65 -16.46 2.34
C ASP A 111 -29.62 -17.16 1.44
N GLY A 112 -30.01 -17.55 0.23
CA GLY A 112 -29.19 -18.30 -0.72
C GLY A 112 -29.24 -19.82 -0.54
N SER A 113 -30.02 -20.35 0.41
CA SER A 113 -30.21 -21.79 0.56
C SER A 113 -30.97 -22.37 -0.62
N VAL A 114 -30.54 -23.54 -1.09
CA VAL A 114 -31.13 -24.24 -2.23
C VAL A 114 -31.96 -25.42 -1.73
N SER A 115 -33.21 -25.49 -2.18
CA SER A 115 -34.14 -26.57 -1.87
C SER A 115 -34.78 -27.14 -3.14
N TRP A 116 -35.28 -28.37 -3.05
CA TRP A 116 -36.00 -29.04 -4.14
C TRP A 116 -37.28 -29.69 -3.60
N PHE A 117 -38.29 -29.82 -4.46
CA PHE A 117 -39.57 -30.43 -4.08
C PHE A 117 -39.57 -31.93 -4.40
N ASP A 118 -39.85 -32.74 -3.39
CA ASP A 118 -39.82 -34.21 -3.47
C ASP A 118 -41.20 -34.80 -3.85
N TRP A 119 -41.45 -34.98 -5.16
CA TRP A 119 -42.62 -35.76 -5.64
C TRP A 119 -42.25 -37.18 -6.11
N ASN A 120 -40.97 -37.50 -6.34
CA ASN A 120 -40.54 -38.75 -6.95
C ASN A 120 -39.27 -39.35 -6.29
N PRO A 121 -39.42 -40.38 -5.43
CA PRO A 121 -38.31 -41.03 -4.71
C PRO A 121 -37.25 -41.71 -5.58
N LEU A 122 -37.44 -41.80 -6.90
CA LEU A 122 -36.47 -42.40 -7.83
C LEU A 122 -35.54 -41.38 -8.50
N GLU A 123 -35.85 -40.08 -8.40
CA GLU A 123 -35.02 -38.99 -8.98
C GLU A 123 -34.23 -38.18 -7.94
N TRP A 124 -34.46 -38.46 -6.65
CA TRP A 124 -33.84 -37.77 -5.51
C TRP A 124 -32.33 -37.50 -5.63
N ALA A 125 -31.54 -38.52 -6.01
CA ALA A 125 -30.08 -38.39 -6.08
C ALA A 125 -29.61 -37.41 -7.18
N LYS A 126 -30.42 -37.21 -8.24
CA LYS A 126 -30.09 -36.24 -9.30
C LYS A 126 -30.40 -34.82 -8.88
N ASP A 127 -31.51 -34.62 -8.16
CA ASP A 127 -31.93 -33.31 -7.67
C ASP A 127 -31.04 -32.85 -6.51
N GLU A 128 -30.62 -33.76 -5.63
CA GLU A 128 -29.62 -33.51 -4.59
C GLU A 128 -28.28 -33.05 -5.19
N THR A 129 -27.74 -33.78 -6.17
CA THR A 129 -26.48 -33.39 -6.85
C THR A 129 -26.61 -32.02 -7.53
N ALA A 130 -27.78 -31.72 -8.11
CA ALA A 130 -28.01 -30.43 -8.75
C ALA A 130 -28.11 -29.29 -7.73
N ALA A 131 -28.73 -29.54 -6.57
CA ALA A 131 -28.86 -28.60 -5.46
C ALA A 131 -27.50 -28.31 -4.81
N ASP A 132 -26.67 -29.34 -4.59
CA ASP A 132 -25.31 -29.19 -4.09
C ASP A 132 -24.50 -28.31 -5.03
N HIS A 133 -24.52 -28.61 -6.34
CA HIS A 133 -23.77 -27.82 -7.31
C HIS A 133 -24.26 -26.36 -7.42
N ALA A 134 -25.57 -26.14 -7.36
CA ALA A 134 -26.12 -24.78 -7.32
C ALA A 134 -25.65 -24.02 -6.06
N SER A 135 -25.64 -24.69 -4.91
CA SER A 135 -25.16 -24.13 -3.65
C SER A 135 -23.68 -23.74 -3.74
N GLU A 136 -22.83 -24.63 -4.26
CA GLU A 136 -21.40 -24.36 -4.47
C GLU A 136 -21.15 -23.11 -5.34
N LEU A 137 -21.92 -22.96 -6.43
CA LEU A 137 -21.81 -21.81 -7.31
C LEU A 137 -22.24 -20.50 -6.62
N ILE A 138 -23.32 -20.55 -5.82
CA ILE A 138 -23.77 -19.40 -5.03
C ILE A 138 -22.71 -19.01 -4.00
N GLU A 139 -22.19 -19.98 -3.24
CA GLU A 139 -21.15 -19.76 -2.23
C GLU A 139 -19.87 -19.19 -2.84
N ALA A 140 -19.46 -19.68 -4.02
CA ALA A 140 -18.30 -19.17 -4.73
C ALA A 140 -18.45 -17.69 -5.12
N ALA A 141 -19.63 -17.31 -5.63
CA ALA A 141 -19.92 -15.92 -5.96
C ALA A 141 -19.90 -15.01 -4.71
N VAL A 142 -20.52 -15.46 -3.60
CA VAL A 142 -20.54 -14.70 -2.32
C VAL A 142 -19.14 -14.55 -1.73
N ARG A 143 -18.30 -15.59 -1.79
CA ARG A 143 -16.90 -15.54 -1.36
C ARG A 143 -16.11 -14.53 -2.19
N ARG A 144 -16.22 -14.57 -3.52
CA ARG A 144 -15.57 -13.61 -4.42
C ARG A 144 -15.98 -12.16 -4.11
N ALA A 145 -17.27 -11.93 -3.85
CA ALA A 145 -17.75 -10.61 -3.47
C ALA A 145 -17.23 -10.16 -2.11
N THR A 146 -17.13 -11.07 -1.14
CA THR A 146 -16.53 -10.80 0.18
C THR A 146 -15.07 -10.39 0.04
N GLU A 147 -14.28 -11.11 -0.75
CA GLU A 147 -12.89 -10.74 -1.01
C GLU A 147 -12.82 -9.35 -1.66
N ALA A 148 -13.63 -9.07 -2.67
CA ALA A 148 -13.65 -7.75 -3.32
C ALA A 148 -14.00 -6.61 -2.34
N ASP A 149 -14.99 -6.82 -1.46
CA ASP A 149 -15.37 -5.86 -0.42
C ASP A 149 -14.25 -5.63 0.59
N GLU A 150 -13.62 -6.70 1.09
CA GLU A 150 -12.52 -6.60 2.05
C GLU A 150 -11.30 -5.87 1.45
N LYS A 151 -10.98 -6.14 0.19
CA LYS A 151 -9.94 -5.42 -0.57
C LYS A 151 -10.24 -3.93 -0.67
N ALA A 152 -11.47 -3.59 -1.07
CA ALA A 152 -11.91 -2.21 -1.21
C ALA A 152 -11.89 -1.48 0.14
N ALA A 153 -12.43 -2.11 1.19
CA ALA A 153 -12.48 -1.55 2.54
C ALA A 153 -11.08 -1.30 3.11
N ALA A 154 -10.16 -2.24 2.93
CA ALA A 154 -8.77 -2.10 3.37
C ALA A 154 -8.07 -0.95 2.63
N TYR A 155 -8.23 -0.86 1.31
CA TYR A 155 -7.67 0.24 0.52
C TYR A 155 -8.26 1.59 0.95
N LEU A 156 -9.58 1.70 1.06
CA LEU A 156 -10.24 2.95 1.45
C LEU A 156 -9.85 3.37 2.86
N LYS A 157 -9.65 2.42 3.78
CA LYS A 157 -9.17 2.68 5.14
C LYS A 157 -7.72 3.18 5.13
N TRP A 158 -6.86 2.63 4.28
CA TRP A 158 -5.52 3.14 4.05
C TRP A 158 -5.57 4.57 3.47
N ALA A 159 -6.30 4.77 2.37
CA ALA A 159 -6.43 6.07 1.72
C ALA A 159 -7.00 7.14 2.65
N HIS A 160 -7.97 6.77 3.51
CA HIS A 160 -8.51 7.66 4.54
C HIS A 160 -7.48 7.99 5.62
N ARG A 161 -6.71 7.00 6.09
CA ARG A 161 -5.64 7.22 7.07
C ARG A 161 -4.61 8.22 6.53
N GLU A 162 -4.18 8.03 5.29
CA GLU A 162 -3.23 8.92 4.63
C GLU A 162 -3.83 10.30 4.33
N ALA A 163 -5.08 10.38 3.89
CA ALA A 163 -5.69 11.67 3.55
C ALA A 163 -6.11 12.53 4.75
N VAL A 164 -6.38 11.93 5.93
CA VAL A 164 -7.00 12.66 7.06
C VAL A 164 -6.05 12.91 8.22
N ASN A 165 -5.08 12.03 8.48
CA ASN A 165 -4.28 12.14 9.71
C ASN A 165 -2.85 12.59 9.47
N ASP A 166 -2.22 12.20 8.35
CA ASP A 166 -0.79 12.40 8.14
C ASP A 166 -0.38 11.91 6.74
N PRO A 167 -0.39 12.71 5.65
CA PRO A 167 -0.20 12.18 4.30
C PRO A 167 1.23 11.70 4.11
N LYS A 168 1.48 10.42 4.39
CA LYS A 168 2.65 9.72 3.90
C LYS A 168 2.54 9.73 2.37
N ILE A 169 3.64 9.96 1.67
CA ILE A 169 3.60 9.92 0.21
C ILE A 169 3.19 8.48 -0.18
N PRO A 170 2.24 8.25 -1.09
CA PRO A 170 1.80 6.88 -1.42
C PRO A 170 2.99 6.00 -1.82
N LEU A 171 3.26 4.94 -1.07
CA LEU A 171 4.41 4.06 -1.30
C LEU A 171 4.09 2.72 -1.98
N ALA A 172 2.86 2.44 -2.40
CA ALA A 172 2.60 1.12 -2.99
C ALA A 172 1.45 1.05 -4.00
N ASP A 173 1.68 0.19 -4.99
CA ASP A 173 0.63 -0.62 -5.61
C ASP A 173 0.05 -1.54 -4.52
N TYR A 174 -1.08 -1.15 -3.94
CA TYR A 174 -1.76 -1.95 -2.91
C TYR A 174 -2.22 -3.24 -3.54
N ARG A 175 -1.72 -4.36 -3.00
CA ARG A 175 -2.06 -5.69 -3.47
C ARG A 175 -2.75 -6.43 -2.35
N PRO A 176 -3.79 -7.22 -2.65
CA PRO A 176 -4.55 -7.88 -1.61
C PRO A 176 -3.90 -9.19 -1.18
N TYR A 177 -3.78 -9.39 0.14
CA TYR A 177 -3.12 -10.55 0.72
C TYR A 177 -3.92 -11.84 0.55
N GLY A 178 -3.29 -12.92 0.09
CA GLY A 178 -3.87 -14.27 0.12
C GLY A 178 -5.18 -14.43 -0.65
N THR A 179 -5.34 -13.73 -1.77
CA THR A 179 -6.58 -13.76 -2.59
C THR A 179 -6.43 -14.54 -3.89
N GLN A 180 -5.29 -15.20 -4.06
CA GLN A 180 -5.03 -16.14 -5.14
C GLN A 180 -4.50 -17.44 -4.53
N ASP A 181 -4.85 -18.57 -5.12
CA ASP A 181 -4.25 -19.84 -4.72
C ASP A 181 -2.79 -19.90 -5.22
N PRO A 182 -1.84 -20.35 -4.39
CA PRO A 182 -0.46 -20.53 -4.82
C PRO A 182 -0.34 -21.64 -5.87
N THR A 183 0.50 -21.40 -6.87
CA THR A 183 0.93 -22.40 -7.86
C THR A 183 2.22 -23.08 -7.42
N ASP A 184 2.60 -24.18 -8.10
CA ASP A 184 3.90 -24.84 -7.88
C ASP A 184 5.09 -23.88 -8.06
N ARG A 185 4.96 -22.91 -8.99
CA ARG A 185 5.97 -21.86 -9.19
C ARG A 185 6.09 -20.96 -7.97
N ASP A 186 4.98 -20.63 -7.32
CA ASP A 186 4.99 -19.74 -6.16
C ASP A 186 5.63 -20.40 -4.95
N HIS A 187 5.41 -21.71 -4.79
CA HIS A 187 6.12 -22.52 -3.79
C HIS A 187 7.63 -22.59 -4.07
N ASP A 188 8.04 -22.80 -5.32
CA ASP A 188 9.47 -22.77 -5.69
C ASP A 188 10.10 -21.39 -5.44
N VAL A 189 9.41 -20.31 -5.80
CA VAL A 189 9.85 -18.93 -5.52
C VAL A 189 9.95 -18.68 -4.01
N ARG A 190 8.99 -19.19 -3.22
CA ARG A 190 9.01 -19.08 -1.75
C ARG A 190 10.20 -19.81 -1.13
N ASP A 191 10.52 -21.00 -1.63
CA ASP A 191 11.69 -21.80 -1.20
C ASP A 191 13.01 -21.13 -1.60
N GLN A 192 13.08 -20.54 -2.80
CA GLN A 192 14.22 -19.74 -3.22
C GLN A 192 14.37 -18.47 -2.36
N ALA A 193 13.27 -17.81 -2.00
CA ALA A 193 13.28 -16.59 -1.20
C ALA A 193 13.82 -16.81 0.24
N GLU A 194 13.73 -18.02 0.80
CA GLU A 194 14.35 -18.37 2.10
C GLU A 194 15.88 -18.20 2.10
N TRP A 195 16.53 -18.22 0.93
CA TRP A 195 17.96 -17.98 0.82
C TRP A 195 18.34 -16.51 1.01
N LEU A 196 17.42 -15.57 0.78
CA LEU A 196 17.68 -14.14 0.91
C LEU A 196 18.04 -13.73 2.35
N PRO A 197 17.22 -14.03 3.38
CA PRO A 197 17.58 -13.70 4.76
C PRO A 197 18.83 -14.46 5.24
N LEU A 198 19.08 -15.67 4.74
CA LEU A 198 20.32 -16.40 5.05
C LEU A 198 21.56 -15.71 4.43
N GLY A 199 21.43 -15.21 3.21
CA GLY A 199 22.48 -14.42 2.57
C GLY A 199 22.79 -13.14 3.35
N ALA A 200 21.75 -12.39 3.75
CA ALA A 200 21.88 -11.22 4.60
C ALA A 200 22.58 -11.54 5.93
N LYS A 201 22.18 -12.63 6.59
CA LYS A 201 22.83 -13.14 7.80
C LYS A 201 24.33 -13.40 7.63
N ILE A 202 24.71 -14.12 6.56
CA ILE A 202 26.12 -14.46 6.28
C ILE A 202 26.96 -13.19 6.05
N LYS A 203 26.33 -12.13 5.54
CA LYS A 203 26.96 -10.82 5.33
C LYS A 203 26.95 -9.92 6.56
N GLY A 204 26.27 -10.32 7.64
CA GLY A 204 26.08 -9.49 8.83
C GLY A 204 25.12 -8.32 8.61
N TRP A 205 24.19 -8.44 7.67
CA TRP A 205 23.15 -7.45 7.39
C TRP A 205 21.90 -7.77 8.21
N GLU A 206 21.93 -7.39 9.49
CA GLU A 206 20.94 -7.82 10.48
C GLU A 206 19.55 -7.23 10.19
N ASN A 207 19.48 -5.97 9.76
CA ASN A 207 18.20 -5.34 9.42
C ASN A 207 17.58 -5.96 8.16
N ALA A 208 18.38 -6.18 7.11
CA ALA A 208 17.93 -6.84 5.90
C ALA A 208 17.44 -8.27 6.20
N GLU A 209 18.18 -9.04 7.00
CA GLU A 209 17.75 -10.37 7.46
C GLU A 209 16.41 -10.28 8.18
N ALA A 210 16.29 -9.41 9.18
CA ALA A 210 15.11 -9.35 10.03
C ALA A 210 13.85 -8.99 9.24
N LEU A 211 13.91 -7.98 8.35
CA LEU A 211 12.76 -7.57 7.54
C LEU A 211 12.39 -8.64 6.50
N LEU A 212 13.37 -9.31 5.88
CA LEU A 212 13.11 -10.41 4.94
C LEU A 212 12.44 -11.60 5.66
N ARG A 213 12.93 -11.97 6.85
CA ARG A 213 12.30 -13.03 7.65
C ARG A 213 10.88 -12.66 8.05
N HIS A 214 10.66 -11.41 8.44
CA HIS A 214 9.35 -10.92 8.83
C HIS A 214 8.35 -10.99 7.67
N TRP A 215 8.78 -10.57 6.48
CA TRP A 215 8.00 -10.69 5.25
C TRP A 215 7.60 -12.15 4.95
N LEU A 216 8.58 -13.06 5.00
CA LEU A 216 8.40 -14.49 4.72
C LEU A 216 7.55 -15.20 5.80
N ALA A 217 7.58 -14.72 7.05
CA ALA A 217 6.74 -15.24 8.13
C ALA A 217 5.25 -14.91 7.92
N GLY A 218 4.93 -13.92 7.09
CA GLY A 218 3.56 -13.67 6.65
C GLY A 218 2.65 -13.00 7.68
N SER A 219 3.18 -12.46 8.78
CA SER A 219 2.33 -11.88 9.85
C SER A 219 1.64 -10.59 9.39
N GLY A 220 2.32 -9.77 8.58
CA GLY A 220 1.84 -8.44 8.19
C GLY A 220 1.90 -7.42 9.34
N GLU A 221 2.48 -7.80 10.49
CA GLU A 221 2.61 -6.90 11.63
C GLU A 221 3.56 -5.75 11.32
N THR A 222 3.29 -4.57 11.88
CA THR A 222 4.17 -3.42 11.71
C THR A 222 5.54 -3.71 12.34
N TYR A 223 6.60 -3.56 11.56
CA TYR A 223 7.97 -3.72 12.02
C TYR A 223 8.53 -2.37 12.50
N GLN A 224 9.15 -2.36 13.69
CA GLN A 224 9.71 -1.14 14.28
C GLN A 224 11.21 -1.03 14.00
N VAL A 225 11.64 0.06 13.34
CA VAL A 225 13.06 0.35 13.09
C VAL A 225 13.63 1.34 14.11
N ASP A 226 14.92 1.19 14.42
CA ASP A 226 15.63 2.13 15.29
C ASP A 226 16.11 3.34 14.48
N VAL A 227 15.39 4.45 14.62
CA VAL A 227 15.72 5.70 13.91
C VAL A 227 17.08 6.28 14.36
N LYS A 228 17.54 6.04 15.59
CA LYS A 228 18.86 6.51 16.04
C LYS A 228 19.97 5.72 15.34
N GLU A 229 19.80 4.41 15.23
CA GLU A 229 20.70 3.55 14.46
C GLU A 229 20.70 3.96 12.98
N MET A 230 19.53 4.14 12.37
CA MET A 230 19.42 4.60 10.98
C MET A 230 20.18 5.91 10.75
N LEU A 231 20.03 6.90 11.62
CA LEU A 231 20.79 8.15 11.50
C LEU A 231 22.30 7.92 11.67
N ASN A 232 22.72 6.96 12.49
CA ASN A 232 24.12 6.60 12.65
C ASN A 232 24.71 5.91 11.40
N GLU A 233 23.97 4.99 10.79
CA GLU A 233 24.42 4.16 9.67
C GLU A 233 24.18 4.81 8.29
N LEU A 234 23.31 5.84 8.21
CA LEU A 234 22.99 6.54 6.97
C LEU A 234 23.37 8.03 7.04
N PRO A 235 24.63 8.40 6.74
CA PRO A 235 25.11 9.78 6.81
C PRO A 235 24.31 10.77 5.94
N SER A 236 23.84 10.36 4.75
CA SER A 236 23.02 11.23 3.90
C SER A 236 21.64 11.49 4.50
N PHE A 237 21.03 10.49 5.14
CA PHE A 237 19.77 10.68 5.87
C PHE A 237 19.96 11.62 7.07
N ARG A 238 21.04 11.43 7.85
CA ARG A 238 21.40 12.32 8.96
C ARG A 238 21.55 13.77 8.51
N LYS A 239 22.29 14.01 7.42
CA LYS A 239 22.49 15.37 6.89
C LYS A 239 21.19 16.04 6.48
N GLN A 240 20.25 15.30 5.90
CA GLN A 240 18.94 15.82 5.52
C GLN A 240 18.12 16.25 6.76
N VAL A 241 18.09 15.42 7.79
CA VAL A 241 17.45 15.75 9.08
C VAL A 241 18.12 16.96 9.74
N GLU A 242 19.46 16.99 9.79
CA GLU A 242 20.21 18.10 10.35
C GLU A 242 19.97 19.42 9.59
N ALA A 243 19.80 19.37 8.27
CA ALA A 243 19.50 20.54 7.45
C ALA A 243 18.12 21.12 7.78
N ILE A 244 17.11 20.28 7.99
CA ILE A 244 15.76 20.71 8.42
C ILE A 244 15.83 21.37 9.80
N VAL A 245 16.50 20.72 10.76
CA VAL A 245 16.65 21.27 12.12
C VAL A 245 17.40 22.59 12.09
N ALA A 246 18.44 22.72 11.26
CA ALA A 246 19.20 23.96 11.11
C ALA A 246 18.39 25.08 10.45
N ALA A 247 17.51 24.76 9.49
CA ALA A 247 16.67 25.74 8.82
C ALA A 247 15.60 26.35 9.75
N ASN A 248 15.13 25.57 10.74
CA ASN A 248 14.05 25.95 11.65
C ASN A 248 14.54 26.55 12.99
N LYS A 249 15.82 26.92 13.09
CA LYS A 249 16.41 27.50 14.30
C LYS A 249 15.69 28.75 14.76
N GLY A 250 15.24 28.75 16.02
CA GLY A 250 14.59 29.88 16.67
C GLY A 250 13.25 30.28 16.06
N GLN A 251 12.64 29.43 15.23
CA GLN A 251 11.37 29.71 14.56
C GLN A 251 10.14 29.24 15.36
N GLY A 252 10.33 28.63 16.54
CA GLY A 252 9.25 28.04 17.33
C GLY A 252 8.93 26.61 16.87
N GLU A 253 7.65 26.25 16.87
CA GLU A 253 7.18 24.95 16.39
C GLU A 253 7.37 24.81 14.87
N PHE A 254 7.82 23.63 14.43
CA PHE A 254 8.00 23.31 13.02
C PHE A 254 7.61 21.86 12.69
N ASN A 255 7.22 21.66 11.44
CA ASN A 255 6.93 20.36 10.86
C ASN A 255 7.41 20.36 9.40
N SER A 256 8.29 19.43 9.05
CA SER A 256 8.87 19.34 7.71
C SER A 256 7.94 18.78 6.65
N GLY A 257 6.78 18.24 7.05
CA GLY A 257 6.03 17.28 6.22
C GLY A 257 6.80 15.97 6.01
N TRP A 258 6.16 15.00 5.37
CA TRP A 258 6.83 13.78 4.94
C TRP A 258 7.72 14.05 3.74
N GLN A 259 8.92 13.50 3.77
CA GLN A 259 9.93 13.58 2.72
C GLN A 259 10.37 12.18 2.33
N GLN A 260 10.78 12.02 1.07
CA GLN A 260 11.37 10.78 0.58
C GLN A 260 12.89 10.83 0.64
N THR A 261 13.48 9.70 1.01
CA THR A 261 14.92 9.50 0.96
C THR A 261 15.23 8.04 0.66
N ARG A 262 16.52 7.70 0.61
CA ARG A 262 16.97 6.33 0.38
C ARG A 262 18.24 6.02 1.14
N ALA A 263 18.41 4.74 1.47
CA ALA A 263 19.70 4.17 1.81
C ALA A 263 20.51 4.02 0.52
N HIS A 264 21.80 4.36 0.58
CA HIS A 264 22.72 4.20 -0.53
C HIS A 264 23.66 3.02 -0.29
N GLU A 265 24.01 2.30 -1.36
CA GLU A 265 24.87 1.10 -1.31
C GLU A 265 26.23 1.40 -0.68
N ASP A 266 26.77 2.60 -0.92
CA ASP A 266 28.06 3.06 -0.40
C ASP A 266 28.02 3.51 1.06
N GLU A 267 26.82 3.71 1.63
CA GLU A 267 26.64 4.07 3.04
C GLU A 267 26.36 2.84 3.90
N SER A 268 25.36 2.05 3.53
CA SER A 268 24.97 0.85 4.26
C SER A 268 24.29 -0.14 3.34
N LEU A 269 24.99 -1.24 3.03
CA LEU A 269 24.38 -2.35 2.30
C LEU A 269 23.24 -3.00 3.10
N ASP A 270 23.32 -2.99 4.44
CA ASP A 270 22.26 -3.53 5.30
C ASP A 270 20.95 -2.75 5.09
N TYR A 271 20.96 -1.43 5.29
CA TYR A 271 19.76 -0.60 5.08
C TYR A 271 19.38 -0.45 3.60
N TYR A 272 20.34 -0.57 2.68
CA TYR A 272 20.04 -0.61 1.24
C TYR A 272 19.20 -1.84 0.89
N TYR A 273 19.59 -3.04 1.32
CA TYR A 273 18.82 -4.26 1.05
C TYR A 273 17.58 -4.39 1.94
N ALA A 274 17.58 -3.80 3.14
CA ALA A 274 16.39 -3.72 3.98
C ALA A 274 15.35 -2.76 3.36
N LEU A 275 15.66 -1.46 3.31
CA LEU A 275 14.67 -0.44 3.00
C LEU A 275 14.78 0.09 1.58
N ASN A 276 15.98 0.21 1.00
CA ASN A 276 16.21 0.95 -0.25
C ASN A 276 15.64 2.38 -0.13
N GLY A 277 14.41 2.65 -0.60
CA GLY A 277 13.71 3.92 -0.34
C GLY A 277 12.84 3.90 0.92
N PHE A 278 12.75 5.02 1.63
CA PHE A 278 11.84 5.20 2.77
C PHE A 278 11.43 6.66 2.93
N GLN A 279 10.44 6.91 3.77
CA GLN A 279 10.00 8.26 4.12
C GLN A 279 10.39 8.63 5.51
N TYR A 280 10.55 9.94 5.71
CA TYR A 280 10.80 10.49 7.02
C TYR A 280 10.11 11.83 7.21
N ARG A 281 9.87 12.20 8.46
CA ARG A 281 9.37 13.52 8.86
C ARG A 281 10.14 13.99 10.07
N VAL A 282 10.37 15.30 10.15
CA VAL A 282 10.95 15.96 11.31
C VAL A 282 9.94 16.97 11.86
N THR A 283 9.56 16.79 13.12
CA THR A 283 8.70 17.72 13.86
C THR A 283 9.40 18.18 15.13
N GLY A 284 9.17 19.40 15.58
CA GLY A 284 9.84 19.87 16.79
C GLY A 284 9.52 21.29 17.17
N GLU A 285 10.24 21.77 18.17
CA GLU A 285 10.20 23.13 18.67
C GLU A 285 11.64 23.63 18.82
N SER A 286 11.91 24.83 18.28
CA SER A 286 13.20 25.51 18.40
C SER A 286 13.02 26.87 19.07
N VAL A 287 13.54 27.00 20.30
CA VAL A 287 13.44 28.22 21.12
C VAL A 287 14.82 28.76 21.50
N VAL A 288 14.90 30.06 21.75
CA VAL A 288 16.11 30.71 22.26
C VAL A 288 15.94 30.97 23.75
N VAL A 289 16.68 30.26 24.59
CA VAL A 289 16.67 30.39 26.05
C VAL A 289 18.00 30.98 26.50
N ASN A 290 17.97 32.15 27.15
CA ASN A 290 19.18 32.86 27.63
C ASN A 290 20.23 33.11 26.53
N GLY A 291 19.80 33.34 25.29
CA GLY A 291 20.70 33.53 24.15
C GLY A 291 21.33 32.24 23.61
N GLN A 292 20.95 31.07 24.13
CA GLN A 292 21.31 29.76 23.61
C GLN A 292 20.10 29.12 22.93
N GLU A 293 20.31 28.59 21.73
CA GLU A 293 19.28 27.83 21.02
C GLU A 293 19.11 26.47 21.70
N GLN A 294 17.86 26.08 21.90
CA GLN A 294 17.47 24.74 22.33
C GLN A 294 16.44 24.22 21.33
N THR A 295 16.73 23.10 20.69
CA THR A 295 15.81 22.47 19.74
C THR A 295 15.52 21.04 20.17
N THR A 296 14.25 20.76 20.47
CA THR A 296 13.75 19.40 20.70
C THR A 296 12.96 18.98 19.49
N TYR A 297 13.29 17.82 18.92
CA TYR A 297 12.66 17.36 17.68
C TYR A 297 12.52 15.84 17.65
N ASN A 298 11.48 15.39 16.97
CA ASN A 298 11.21 14.00 16.64
C ASN A 298 11.57 13.74 15.18
N VAL A 299 12.18 12.59 14.93
CA VAL A 299 12.35 12.04 13.59
C VAL A 299 11.49 10.79 13.51
N GLU A 300 10.58 10.77 12.55
CA GLU A 300 9.69 9.67 12.25
C GLU A 300 10.08 9.07 10.91
N VAL A 301 10.05 7.74 10.79
CA VAL A 301 10.35 6.97 9.58
C VAL A 301 9.16 6.09 9.25
N ALA A 302 8.82 5.99 7.97
CA ALA A 302 7.78 5.10 7.47
C ALA A 302 8.15 4.47 6.12
N LYS A 303 7.77 3.21 5.91
CA LYS A 303 7.83 2.51 4.62
C LYS A 303 6.77 1.41 4.57
N THR A 304 6.15 1.17 3.42
CA THR A 304 5.50 -0.12 3.17
C THR A 304 6.52 -1.06 2.55
N TYR A 305 6.84 -2.16 3.25
CA TYR A 305 7.79 -3.16 2.79
C TYR A 305 7.11 -4.11 1.80
N ASN A 306 7.46 -3.99 0.52
CA ASN A 306 6.95 -4.80 -0.57
C ASN A 306 8.02 -5.01 -1.65
N PHE A 307 7.71 -5.86 -2.64
CA PHE A 307 8.55 -6.13 -3.82
C PHE A 307 7.89 -5.67 -5.14
N ALA A 308 6.84 -4.84 -5.05
CA ALA A 308 6.18 -4.29 -6.22
C ALA A 308 6.89 -3.03 -6.72
N ALA A 309 6.55 -2.62 -7.95
CA ALA A 309 6.98 -1.34 -8.48
C ALA A 309 6.26 -0.20 -7.74
N ASN A 310 6.99 0.58 -6.95
CA ASN A 310 6.42 1.73 -6.21
C ASN A 310 6.64 3.04 -6.97
N PRO A 311 5.59 3.87 -7.20
CA PRO A 311 5.76 5.21 -7.77
C PRO A 311 6.72 6.06 -6.92
N GLY A 312 7.82 6.53 -7.52
CA GLY A 312 8.82 7.37 -6.85
C GLY A 312 9.96 6.61 -6.16
N GLU A 313 9.91 5.27 -6.08
CA GLU A 313 11.07 4.46 -5.70
C GLU A 313 11.80 3.98 -6.97
N GLN A 314 13.14 3.98 -6.95
CA GLN A 314 13.87 3.25 -7.99
C GLN A 314 13.56 1.76 -7.84
N GLN A 315 13.07 1.13 -8.91
CA GLN A 315 12.85 -0.31 -8.93
C GLN A 315 14.12 -1.03 -8.52
N ARG A 316 13.98 -1.95 -7.58
CA ARG A 316 15.02 -2.88 -7.21
C ARG A 316 15.25 -3.81 -8.41
N ASN A 317 16.49 -4.20 -8.66
CA ASN A 317 16.80 -5.20 -9.68
C ASN A 317 16.25 -6.57 -9.26
N ASP A 318 16.09 -7.46 -10.24
CA ASP A 318 15.80 -8.87 -9.97
C ASP A 318 16.90 -9.50 -9.12
N PHE A 319 16.53 -10.45 -8.26
CA PHE A 319 17.50 -11.15 -7.42
C PHE A 319 18.16 -12.25 -8.22
N GLU A 320 19.31 -11.91 -8.78
CA GLU A 320 20.16 -12.85 -9.50
C GLU A 320 21.45 -13.11 -8.70
N TYR A 321 21.75 -14.38 -8.47
CA TYR A 321 23.04 -14.80 -7.95
C TYR A 321 23.61 -15.90 -8.83
N GLU A 322 24.67 -15.59 -9.56
CA GLU A 322 25.43 -16.53 -10.37
C GLU A 322 26.85 -16.66 -9.83
N LYS A 323 27.34 -17.90 -9.68
CA LYS A 323 28.74 -18.16 -9.34
C LYS A 323 29.26 -19.33 -10.15
N PHE A 324 30.43 -19.18 -10.76
CA PHE A 324 31.05 -20.21 -11.61
C PHE A 324 30.19 -20.69 -12.80
N GLY A 325 29.34 -19.82 -13.37
CA GLY A 325 28.45 -20.20 -14.48
C GLY A 325 27.19 -20.95 -14.04
N ILE A 326 26.93 -21.04 -12.73
CA ILE A 326 25.74 -21.67 -12.15
C ILE A 326 24.88 -20.56 -11.54
N LYS A 327 23.65 -20.41 -12.04
CA LYS A 327 22.64 -19.50 -11.48
C LYS A 327 22.03 -20.18 -10.25
N PHE A 328 22.36 -19.66 -9.08
CA PHE A 328 21.92 -20.15 -7.77
C PHE A 328 20.61 -19.47 -7.32
N LEU A 329 20.35 -18.25 -7.77
CA LEU A 329 19.10 -17.53 -7.57
C LEU A 329 18.72 -16.79 -8.85
N ASP A 330 17.46 -16.89 -9.25
CA ASP A 330 16.85 -16.16 -10.36
C ASP A 330 15.40 -15.82 -9.99
N ILE A 331 15.22 -14.77 -9.19
CA ILE A 331 13.90 -14.40 -8.72
C ILE A 331 13.51 -13.02 -9.25
N PRO A 332 12.61 -12.96 -10.24
CA PRO A 332 12.02 -11.71 -10.68
C PRO A 332 11.33 -10.99 -9.52
N GLN A 333 11.48 -9.67 -9.42
CA GLN A 333 10.80 -8.86 -8.39
C GLN A 333 9.30 -9.12 -8.37
N LYS A 334 8.68 -9.20 -9.56
CA LYS A 334 7.23 -9.48 -9.70
C LYS A 334 6.81 -10.81 -9.08
N ASP A 335 7.68 -11.82 -9.06
CA ASP A 335 7.38 -13.16 -8.54
C ASP A 335 7.48 -13.12 -7.00
N LEU A 336 8.47 -12.42 -6.44
CA LEU A 336 8.48 -12.10 -5.00
C LEU A 336 7.23 -11.32 -4.60
N ALA A 337 6.87 -10.33 -5.40
CA ALA A 337 5.69 -9.52 -5.17
C ALA A 337 4.43 -10.42 -5.11
N HIS A 338 4.29 -11.38 -6.03
CA HIS A 338 3.13 -12.27 -6.14
C HIS A 338 2.95 -13.18 -4.92
N LEU A 339 4.01 -13.48 -4.15
CA LEU A 339 3.91 -14.22 -2.88
C LEU A 339 2.97 -13.56 -1.87
N HIS A 340 2.81 -12.23 -1.92
CA HIS A 340 1.81 -11.52 -1.11
C HIS A 340 0.39 -11.93 -1.45
N THR A 341 0.06 -11.91 -2.74
CA THR A 341 -1.29 -12.21 -3.22
C THR A 341 -1.65 -13.69 -3.09
N THR A 342 -0.65 -14.58 -3.04
CA THR A 342 -0.86 -16.03 -2.81
C THR A 342 -0.82 -16.44 -1.34
N GLY A 343 -0.52 -15.50 -0.44
CA GLY A 343 -0.48 -15.76 1.00
C GLY A 343 0.82 -16.38 1.51
N LEU A 344 1.78 -16.69 0.61
CA LEU A 344 3.05 -17.34 0.96
C LEU A 344 4.06 -16.40 1.64
N ALA A 345 3.91 -15.09 1.47
CA ALA A 345 4.62 -14.05 2.22
C ALA A 345 3.68 -12.85 2.40
N ARG A 346 3.99 -11.88 3.25
CA ARG A 346 3.08 -10.75 3.49
C ARG A 346 3.82 -9.41 3.60
N ASP A 347 3.55 -8.51 2.66
CA ASP A 347 3.84 -7.09 2.78
C ASP A 347 3.36 -6.52 4.12
N PHE A 348 4.14 -5.60 4.69
CA PHE A 348 3.90 -5.03 6.01
C PHE A 348 4.40 -3.59 6.10
N ASP A 349 3.94 -2.87 7.10
CA ASP A 349 4.42 -1.51 7.37
C ASP A 349 5.67 -1.54 8.23
N VAL A 350 6.62 -0.67 7.91
CA VAL A 350 7.80 -0.36 8.71
C VAL A 350 7.61 1.05 9.26
N GLU A 351 7.75 1.19 10.57
CA GLU A 351 7.65 2.48 11.26
C GLU A 351 8.80 2.66 12.24
N GLY A 352 9.17 3.90 12.52
CA GLY A 352 10.16 4.20 13.55
C GLY A 352 10.01 5.63 14.03
N LYS A 353 10.36 5.87 15.30
CA LYS A 353 10.35 7.20 15.90
C LYS A 353 11.46 7.37 16.92
N ALA A 354 12.16 8.50 16.88
CA ALA A 354 13.10 8.88 17.91
C ALA A 354 13.04 10.39 18.19
N GLU A 355 13.20 10.73 19.47
CA GLU A 355 13.32 12.11 19.94
C GLU A 355 14.80 12.49 20.18
N PHE A 356 15.11 13.75 19.88
CA PHE A 356 16.44 14.34 19.99
C PHE A 356 16.34 15.73 20.64
N THR A 357 17.43 16.16 21.26
CA THR A 357 17.59 17.53 21.77
C THR A 357 18.95 18.06 21.38
N LYS A 358 19.01 19.29 20.88
CA LYS A 358 20.23 19.94 20.38
C LYS A 358 20.39 21.35 20.94
#